data_AF-A0A1G6E3B6-F1
#
_entry.id   AF-A0A1G6E3B6-F1
#
_cell.length_a   1.000
_cell.length_b   1.000
_cell.length_c   1.000
_cell.angle_alpha   90.00
_cell.angle_beta   90.00
_cell.angle_gamma   90.00
#
_symmetry.space_group_name_H-M   'P 1'
#
loop_
_entity.id
_entity.type
_entity.pdbx_description
1 polymer ?
#
loop_
_entity_poly.entity_id
_entity_poly.type
_entity_poly.pdbx_seq_one_letter_code
_entity_poly.pdbx_strand_id
1 'polypeptide(L)'
;MYKIETFIPKESLQVIRQALLEVDAGHIGNYRGCLSYYPVTGVWFSEEGSNPTIGRQGEWSEEPELKVEVNVEDANKDRTVEAIRRFHPYEEPVINVIKLDTGDSAAFKRIKEMETILDTALQKLGAEDIEELKAYQPEIDRLAAYYSSQDWKDDFALDEAGKLPADLKRGVLSEDGIYNMLERYKELLDSID
;
A
#
# COMPACT_ATOMS: atom_id res chain seq x y z
N MET A 1 -2.09 1.91 1.92
CA MET A 1 -2.92 1.41 3.03
C MET A 1 -4.37 1.85 2.85
N TYR A 2 -5.32 1.15 3.47
CA TYR A 2 -6.73 1.52 3.54
C TYR A 2 -7.21 1.55 4.98
N LYS A 3 -8.18 2.41 5.28
CA LYS A 3 -9.03 2.32 6.46
C LYS A 3 -10.37 1.73 6.04
N ILE A 4 -10.78 0.66 6.71
CA ILE A 4 -12.08 0.04 6.50
C ILE A 4 -12.95 0.31 7.71
N GLU A 5 -14.18 0.74 7.48
CA GLU A 5 -15.16 1.01 8.53
C GLU A 5 -16.45 0.22 8.28
N THR A 6 -17.06 -0.32 9.33
CA THR A 6 -18.35 -1.03 9.27
C THR A 6 -19.16 -0.75 10.54
N PHE A 7 -20.47 -0.97 10.47
CA PHE A 7 -21.43 -0.65 11.53
C PHE A 7 -22.17 -1.90 11.97
N ILE A 8 -22.08 -2.24 13.26
CA ILE A 8 -22.59 -3.51 13.77
C ILE A 8 -23.35 -3.36 15.09
N PRO A 9 -24.30 -4.26 15.39
CA PRO A 9 -24.78 -4.47 16.75
C PRO A 9 -23.63 -4.78 17.70
N LYS A 10 -23.75 -4.32 18.95
CA LYS A 10 -22.72 -4.50 19.99
C LYS A 10 -22.33 -5.96 20.19
N GLU A 11 -23.31 -6.86 20.08
CA GLU A 11 -23.18 -8.30 20.28
C GLU A 11 -22.29 -8.96 19.21
N SER A 12 -22.18 -8.33 18.04
CA SER A 12 -21.41 -8.85 16.91
C SER A 12 -19.92 -8.47 16.96
N LEU A 13 -19.51 -7.60 17.89
CA LEU A 13 -18.13 -7.10 17.97
C LEU A 13 -17.11 -8.23 18.05
N GLN A 14 -17.35 -9.24 18.90
CA GLN A 14 -16.36 -10.31 19.09
C GLN A 14 -16.18 -11.16 17.83
N VAL A 15 -17.26 -11.41 17.08
CA VAL A 15 -17.24 -12.17 15.83
C VAL A 15 -16.46 -11.41 14.75
N ILE A 16 -16.74 -10.11 14.60
CA ILE A 16 -16.02 -9.25 13.63
C ILE A 16 -14.54 -9.13 13.99
N ARG A 17 -14.20 -8.94 15.27
CA ARG A 17 -12.79 -8.88 15.73
C ARG A 17 -12.03 -10.15 15.37
N GLN A 18 -12.65 -11.31 15.54
CA GLN A 18 -12.04 -12.59 15.21
C GLN A 18 -11.86 -12.74 13.69
N ALA A 19 -12.88 -12.42 12.90
CA ALA A 19 -12.81 -12.46 11.44
C ALA A 19 -11.70 -11.56 10.88
N LEU A 20 -11.56 -10.35 11.42
CA LEU A 20 -10.50 -9.40 11.03
C LEU A 20 -9.10 -9.92 11.40
N LEU A 21 -8.94 -10.53 12.58
CA LEU A 21 -7.66 -11.10 13.01
C LEU A 21 -7.21 -12.26 12.11
N GLU A 22 -8.13 -13.12 11.69
CA GLU A 22 -7.85 -14.28 10.82
C GLU A 22 -7.31 -13.87 9.45
N VAL A 23 -7.76 -12.73 8.93
CA VAL A 23 -7.27 -12.16 7.66
C VAL A 23 -6.15 -11.13 7.84
N ASP A 24 -5.55 -11.09 9.04
CA ASP A 24 -4.44 -10.20 9.39
C ASP A 24 -4.75 -8.71 9.14
N ALA A 25 -6.00 -8.31 9.35
CA ALA A 25 -6.39 -6.91 9.36
C ALA A 25 -5.91 -6.26 10.68
N GLY A 26 -5.51 -4.98 10.60
CA GLY A 26 -4.98 -4.27 11.77
C GLY A 26 -3.61 -4.76 12.21
N HIS A 27 -2.76 -5.21 11.28
CA HIS A 27 -1.36 -5.54 11.59
C HIS A 27 -0.53 -4.25 11.57
N ILE A 28 0.05 -3.88 12.71
CA ILE A 28 0.88 -2.69 12.86
C ILE A 28 2.14 -3.09 13.63
N GLY A 29 3.30 -3.10 12.96
CA GLY A 29 4.55 -3.54 13.58
C GLY A 29 4.44 -4.96 14.12
N ASN A 30 4.63 -5.14 15.44
CA ASN A 30 4.50 -6.45 16.11
C ASN A 30 3.11 -6.70 16.71
N TYR A 31 2.10 -5.88 16.35
CA TYR A 31 0.73 -5.99 16.86
C TYR A 31 -0.21 -6.46 15.76
N ARG A 32 -1.16 -7.33 16.11
CA ARG A 32 -2.18 -7.86 15.19
C ARG A 32 -3.58 -7.60 15.73
N GLY A 33 -4.55 -7.41 14.83
CA GLY A 33 -5.95 -7.14 15.21
C GLY A 33 -6.16 -5.76 15.82
N CYS A 34 -5.29 -4.78 15.52
CA CYS A 34 -5.46 -3.40 15.95
C CYS A 34 -6.68 -2.78 15.26
N LEU A 35 -7.67 -2.39 16.04
CA LEU A 35 -8.87 -1.70 15.59
C LEU A 35 -9.38 -0.77 16.70
N SER A 36 -10.15 0.22 16.30
CA SER A 36 -10.94 1.07 17.20
C SER A 36 -12.42 0.81 16.95
N TYR A 37 -13.23 1.06 17.98
CA TYR A 37 -14.68 1.08 17.81
C TYR A 37 -15.32 2.12 18.72
N TYR A 38 -16.44 2.68 18.28
CA TYR A 38 -17.15 3.75 18.98
C TYR A 38 -18.66 3.54 18.88
N PRO A 39 -19.43 3.87 19.95
CA PRO A 39 -20.88 3.81 19.88
C PRO A 39 -21.40 4.89 18.93
N VAL A 40 -22.36 4.52 18.10
CA VAL A 40 -23.08 5.40 17.17
C VAL A 40 -24.56 5.01 17.16
N THR A 41 -25.38 5.85 16.54
CA THR A 41 -26.79 5.52 16.27
C THR A 41 -26.95 5.32 14.78
N GLY A 42 -27.35 4.11 14.38
CA GLY A 42 -27.74 3.79 13.01
C GLY A 42 -29.17 4.23 12.76
N VAL A 43 -29.44 4.83 11.60
CA VAL A 43 -30.79 5.26 11.19
C VAL A 43 -31.03 4.83 9.76
N TRP A 44 -32.15 4.16 9.50
CA TRP A 44 -32.52 3.71 8.17
C TRP A 44 -34.04 3.68 7.98
N PHE A 45 -34.46 3.70 6.72
CA PHE A 45 -35.83 3.43 6.31
C PHE A 45 -35.84 2.12 5.54
N SER A 46 -36.73 1.20 5.91
CA SER A 46 -36.80 -0.12 5.29
C SER A 46 -37.80 -0.08 4.12
N GLU A 47 -37.30 -0.08 2.88
CA GLU A 47 -38.16 -0.08 1.68
C GLU A 47 -38.90 -1.42 1.48
N GLU A 48 -39.90 -1.42 0.60
CA GLU A 48 -40.55 -2.66 0.16
C GLU A 48 -39.53 -3.62 -0.47
N GLY A 49 -39.56 -4.89 -0.04
CA GLY A 49 -38.60 -5.92 -0.47
C GLY A 49 -37.33 -6.02 0.38
N SER A 50 -37.12 -5.14 1.38
CA SER A 50 -36.03 -5.29 2.34
C SER A 50 -36.30 -6.42 3.34
N ASN A 51 -35.25 -7.12 3.78
CA ASN A 51 -35.36 -8.14 4.84
C ASN A 51 -34.57 -7.69 6.08
N PRO A 52 -35.02 -6.62 6.77
CA PRO A 52 -34.22 -6.01 7.82
C PRO A 52 -34.07 -6.97 9.01
N THR A 53 -32.84 -7.12 9.49
CA THR A 53 -32.57 -7.87 10.72
C THR A 53 -33.23 -7.22 11.93
N ILE A 54 -33.38 -5.88 11.91
CA ILE A 54 -34.00 -5.08 12.96
C ILE A 54 -34.95 -4.06 12.30
N GLY A 55 -36.17 -3.93 12.85
CA GLY A 55 -37.18 -2.99 12.34
C GLY A 55 -38.25 -3.66 11.46
N ARG A 56 -38.99 -2.84 10.71
CA ARG A 56 -40.10 -3.26 9.84
C ARG A 56 -40.09 -2.49 8.52
N GLN A 57 -40.52 -3.14 7.45
CA GLN A 57 -40.72 -2.50 6.15
C GLN A 57 -41.73 -1.35 6.24
N GLY A 58 -41.47 -0.27 5.50
CA GLY A 58 -42.28 0.95 5.47
C GLY A 58 -42.08 1.89 6.67
N GLU A 59 -41.13 1.59 7.57
CA GLU A 59 -40.90 2.35 8.80
C GLU A 59 -39.44 2.82 8.91
N TRP A 60 -39.24 3.95 9.59
CA TRP A 60 -37.94 4.39 10.06
C TRP A 60 -37.53 3.55 11.27
N SER A 61 -36.26 3.17 11.33
CA SER A 61 -35.64 2.47 12.45
C SER A 61 -34.41 3.25 12.92
N GLU A 62 -34.18 3.24 14.23
CA GLU A 62 -33.06 3.90 14.90
C GLU A 62 -32.56 2.99 16.01
N GLU A 63 -31.31 2.54 15.92
CA GLU A 63 -30.75 1.58 16.88
C GLU A 63 -29.31 1.92 17.30
N PRO A 64 -28.91 1.59 18.54
CA PRO A 64 -27.51 1.69 18.96
C PRO A 64 -26.62 0.69 18.22
N GLU A 65 -25.54 1.18 17.64
CA GLU A 65 -24.55 0.38 16.92
C GLU A 65 -23.12 0.73 17.37
N LEU A 66 -22.16 -0.09 16.93
CA LEU A 66 -20.74 0.21 17.00
C LEU A 66 -20.22 0.49 15.59
N LYS A 67 -19.61 1.65 15.39
CA LYS A 67 -18.71 1.87 14.27
C LYS A 67 -17.39 1.19 14.61
N VAL A 68 -17.01 0.18 13.84
CA VAL A 68 -15.71 -0.49 13.92
C VAL A 68 -14.83 0.01 12.79
N GLU A 69 -13.57 0.30 13.07
CA GLU A 69 -12.62 0.78 12.08
C GLU A 69 -11.26 0.09 12.22
N VAL A 70 -10.65 -0.25 11.08
CA VAL A 70 -9.39 -0.99 11.01
C VAL A 70 -8.54 -0.50 9.85
N ASN A 71 -7.24 -0.34 10.08
CA ASN A 71 -6.28 -0.05 9.02
C ASN A 71 -5.72 -1.36 8.45
N VAL A 72 -5.60 -1.43 7.13
CA VAL A 72 -5.13 -2.62 6.42
C VAL A 72 -4.19 -2.27 5.30
N GLU A 73 -3.19 -3.12 5.09
CA GLU A 73 -2.32 -3.05 3.91
C GLU A 73 -3.10 -3.23 2.61
N ASP A 74 -2.57 -2.67 1.52
CA ASP A 74 -3.23 -2.71 0.21
C ASP A 74 -3.52 -4.15 -0.25
N ALA A 75 -2.57 -5.06 -0.02
CA ALA A 75 -2.70 -6.47 -0.34
C ALA A 75 -3.82 -7.20 0.46
N ASN A 76 -4.21 -6.64 1.60
CA ASN A 76 -5.20 -7.25 2.50
C ASN A 76 -6.60 -6.62 2.36
N LYS A 77 -6.74 -5.57 1.55
CA LYS A 77 -7.99 -4.80 1.41
C LYS A 77 -9.16 -5.69 0.99
N ASP A 78 -9.05 -6.40 -0.13
CA ASP A 78 -10.16 -7.18 -0.70
C ASP A 78 -10.58 -8.34 0.22
N ARG A 79 -9.60 -9.11 0.74
CA ARG A 79 -9.89 -10.19 1.69
C ARG A 79 -10.50 -9.71 3.00
N THR A 80 -10.16 -8.49 3.45
CA THR A 80 -10.74 -7.91 4.66
C THR A 80 -12.19 -7.54 4.45
N VAL A 81 -12.51 -6.92 3.31
CA VAL A 81 -13.91 -6.60 2.95
C VAL A 81 -14.75 -7.86 2.85
N GLU A 82 -14.23 -8.91 2.21
CA GLU A 82 -14.91 -10.20 2.10
C GLU A 82 -15.15 -10.84 3.48
N ALA A 83 -14.15 -10.82 4.36
CA ALA A 83 -14.30 -11.32 5.72
C ALA A 83 -15.39 -10.56 6.49
N ILE A 84 -15.42 -9.22 6.41
CA ILE A 84 -16.48 -8.43 7.03
C ILE A 84 -17.84 -8.86 6.50
N ARG A 85 -18.03 -8.92 5.16
CA ARG A 85 -19.32 -9.32 4.55
C ARG A 85 -19.78 -10.69 5.01
N ARG A 86 -18.87 -11.66 5.08
CA ARG A 86 -19.18 -13.05 5.46
C ARG A 86 -19.67 -13.19 6.91
N PHE A 87 -19.13 -12.38 7.81
CA PHE A 87 -19.41 -12.47 9.24
C PHE A 87 -20.33 -11.36 9.77
N HIS A 88 -20.76 -10.44 8.90
CA HIS A 88 -21.69 -9.38 9.28
C HIS A 88 -23.08 -9.95 9.55
N PRO A 89 -23.80 -9.47 10.59
CA PRO A 89 -25.16 -9.93 10.88
C PRO A 89 -26.21 -9.42 9.87
N TYR A 90 -25.93 -8.30 9.21
CA TYR A 90 -26.85 -7.70 8.24
C TYR A 90 -26.61 -8.24 6.83
N GLU A 91 -27.69 -8.40 6.08
CA GLU A 91 -27.67 -8.86 4.68
C GLU A 91 -26.85 -7.93 3.78
N GLU A 92 -27.08 -6.63 3.90
CA GLU A 92 -26.35 -5.60 3.16
C GLU A 92 -25.56 -4.70 4.13
N PRO A 93 -24.32 -5.07 4.48
CA PRO A 93 -23.50 -4.30 5.40
C PRO A 93 -23.00 -3.00 4.78
N VAL A 94 -23.08 -1.91 5.53
CA VAL A 94 -22.40 -0.66 5.18
C VAL A 94 -20.90 -0.83 5.45
N ILE A 95 -20.10 -0.83 4.38
CA ILE A 95 -18.64 -0.95 4.46
C ILE A 95 -18.01 0.23 3.72
N ASN A 96 -17.35 1.12 4.46
CA ASN A 96 -16.56 2.19 3.89
C ASN A 96 -15.12 1.73 3.68
N VAL A 97 -14.57 1.95 2.49
CA VAL A 97 -13.17 1.65 2.16
C VAL A 97 -12.50 2.96 1.77
N ILE A 98 -11.71 3.51 2.70
CA ILE A 98 -11.08 4.82 2.57
C ILE A 98 -9.60 4.61 2.27
N LYS A 99 -9.14 5.07 1.11
CA LYS A 99 -7.70 5.06 0.82
C LYS A 99 -7.01 6.03 1.76
N LEU A 100 -6.02 5.54 2.50
CA LEU A 100 -5.16 6.40 3.31
C LEU A 100 -3.97 6.85 2.47
N ASP A 101 -3.71 8.15 2.48
CA ASP A 101 -2.44 8.68 2.04
C ASP A 101 -1.39 8.38 3.10
N THR A 102 -0.49 7.45 2.78
CA THR A 102 0.57 7.01 3.71
C THR A 102 1.85 7.82 3.54
N GLY A 103 1.90 8.81 2.63
CA GLY A 103 3.14 9.53 2.29
C GLY A 103 4.16 8.68 1.50
N ASP A 104 4.12 7.34 1.63
CA ASP A 104 4.82 6.39 0.78
C ASP A 104 4.11 6.25 -0.57
N SER A 105 4.37 7.19 -1.47
CA SER A 105 3.91 7.09 -2.86
C SER A 105 4.57 5.91 -3.58
N ALA A 106 3.93 5.40 -4.63
CA ALA A 106 4.56 4.39 -5.50
C ALA A 106 5.93 4.88 -6.02
N ALA A 107 6.04 6.19 -6.27
CA ALA A 107 7.27 6.89 -6.57
C ALA A 107 8.33 6.69 -5.47
N PHE A 108 8.01 6.94 -4.20
CA PHE A 108 8.96 6.76 -3.10
C PHE A 108 9.53 5.34 -3.04
N LYS A 109 8.68 4.32 -3.18
CA LYS A 109 9.11 2.91 -3.16
C LYS A 109 10.02 2.59 -4.35
N ARG A 110 9.63 3.03 -5.55
CA ARG A 110 10.40 2.84 -6.77
C ARG A 110 11.75 3.55 -6.71
N ILE A 111 11.78 4.82 -6.30
CA ILE A 111 13.03 5.59 -6.15
C ILE A 111 13.99 4.88 -5.18
N LYS A 112 13.50 4.42 -4.01
CA LYS A 112 14.32 3.64 -3.07
C LYS A 112 14.89 2.36 -3.67
N GLU A 113 14.07 1.62 -4.42
CA GLU A 113 14.51 0.39 -5.08
C GLU A 113 15.60 0.67 -6.12
N MET A 114 15.37 1.66 -6.99
CA MET A 114 16.35 2.06 -8.01
C MET A 114 17.64 2.60 -7.37
N GLU A 115 17.54 3.35 -6.27
CA GLU A 115 18.69 3.84 -5.51
C GLU A 115 19.55 2.69 -4.98
N THR A 116 18.90 1.63 -4.48
CA THR A 116 19.59 0.43 -4.01
C THR A 116 20.35 -0.26 -5.14
N ILE A 117 19.74 -0.34 -6.34
CA ILE A 117 20.38 -0.91 -7.53
C ILE A 117 21.58 -0.05 -7.95
N LEU A 118 21.42 1.28 -8.01
CA LEU A 118 22.50 2.20 -8.37
C LEU A 118 23.68 2.09 -7.41
N ASP A 119 23.44 2.10 -6.10
CA ASP A 119 24.49 1.96 -5.09
C ASP A 119 25.25 0.64 -5.20
N THR A 120 24.52 -0.46 -5.42
CA THR A 120 25.10 -1.78 -5.59
C THR A 120 25.95 -1.85 -6.85
N ALA A 121 25.47 -1.29 -7.96
CA ALA A 121 26.22 -1.23 -9.22
C ALA A 121 27.50 -0.39 -9.07
N LEU A 122 27.41 0.79 -8.44
CA LEU A 122 28.58 1.65 -8.18
C LEU A 122 29.61 0.98 -7.27
N GLN A 123 29.16 0.26 -6.24
CA GLN A 123 30.05 -0.50 -5.36
C GLN A 123 30.80 -1.58 -6.13
N LYS A 124 30.10 -2.37 -6.95
CA LYS A 124 30.70 -3.44 -7.76
C LYS A 124 31.66 -2.91 -8.83
N LEU A 125 31.30 -1.80 -9.49
CA LEU A 125 32.18 -1.08 -10.41
C LEU A 125 33.44 -0.54 -9.72
N GLY A 126 33.31 -0.02 -8.50
CA GLY A 126 34.43 0.45 -7.70
C GLY A 126 35.38 -0.66 -7.24
N ALA A 127 34.86 -1.88 -7.07
CA ALA A 127 35.65 -3.06 -6.74
C ALA A 127 36.25 -3.77 -7.97
N GLU A 128 35.87 -3.34 -9.19
CA GLU A 128 36.24 -3.99 -10.45
C GLU A 128 35.88 -5.50 -10.49
N ASP A 129 34.80 -5.88 -9.78
CA ASP A 129 34.33 -7.28 -9.72
C ASP A 129 33.49 -7.63 -10.96
N ILE A 130 34.20 -8.00 -12.03
CA ILE A 130 33.61 -8.28 -13.34
C ILE A 130 32.60 -9.44 -13.30
N GLU A 131 32.87 -10.48 -12.52
CA GLU A 131 32.01 -11.66 -12.45
C GLU A 131 30.68 -11.32 -11.76
N GLU A 132 30.74 -10.61 -10.63
CA GLU A 132 29.54 -10.13 -9.96
C GLU A 132 28.78 -9.08 -10.78
N LEU A 133 29.47 -8.22 -11.52
CA LEU A 133 28.84 -7.24 -12.41
C LEU A 133 28.09 -7.91 -13.56
N LYS A 134 28.64 -8.97 -14.16
CA LYS A 134 27.93 -9.76 -15.18
C LYS A 134 26.71 -10.46 -14.58
N ALA A 135 26.82 -10.98 -13.36
CA ALA A 135 25.69 -11.58 -12.64
C ALA A 135 24.59 -10.55 -12.30
N TYR A 136 24.96 -9.28 -12.09
CA TYR A 136 24.06 -8.18 -11.75
C TYR A 136 23.53 -7.38 -12.96
N GLN A 137 23.85 -7.84 -14.19
CA GLN A 137 23.39 -7.21 -15.43
C GLN A 137 21.86 -7.02 -15.51
N PRO A 138 21.00 -7.98 -15.10
CA PRO A 138 19.54 -7.80 -15.17
C PRO A 138 19.04 -6.59 -14.37
N GLU A 139 19.66 -6.31 -13.24
CA GLU A 139 19.35 -5.17 -12.38
C GLU A 139 19.87 -3.86 -12.99
N ILE A 140 21.06 -3.88 -13.60
CA ILE A 140 21.58 -2.74 -14.38
C ILE A 140 20.65 -2.42 -15.55
N ASP A 141 20.17 -3.42 -16.28
CA ASP A 141 19.21 -3.26 -17.38
C ASP A 141 17.90 -2.67 -16.88
N ARG A 142 17.43 -3.14 -15.71
CA ARG A 142 16.23 -2.59 -15.06
C ARG A 142 16.40 -1.12 -14.70
N LEU A 143 17.57 -0.74 -14.17
CA LEU A 143 17.88 0.65 -13.85
C LEU A 143 17.96 1.53 -15.11
N ALA A 144 18.55 1.03 -16.19
CA ALA A 144 18.60 1.72 -17.49
C ALA A 144 17.20 1.89 -18.10
N ALA A 145 16.38 0.83 -18.06
CA ALA A 145 14.99 0.88 -18.49
C ALA A 145 14.19 1.91 -17.69
N TYR A 146 14.38 1.95 -16.36
CA TYR A 146 13.78 2.97 -15.50
C TYR A 146 14.22 4.39 -15.91
N TYR A 147 15.51 4.66 -16.07
CA TYR A 147 16.03 5.99 -16.44
C TYR A 147 15.43 6.53 -17.75
N SER A 148 15.14 5.66 -18.72
CA SER A 148 14.51 6.03 -19.99
C SER A 148 12.97 6.06 -19.97
N SER A 149 12.35 5.68 -18.85
CA SER A 149 10.90 5.48 -18.74
C SER A 149 10.12 6.77 -18.42
N GLN A 150 8.79 6.69 -18.54
CA GLN A 150 7.90 7.74 -18.03
C GLN A 150 7.90 7.81 -16.50
N ASP A 151 8.09 6.67 -15.83
CA ASP A 151 8.14 6.59 -14.36
C ASP A 151 9.27 7.47 -13.79
N TRP A 152 10.46 7.46 -14.40
CA TRP A 152 11.57 8.33 -13.98
C TRP A 152 11.26 9.82 -14.17
N LYS A 153 10.60 10.19 -15.28
CA LYS A 153 10.21 11.59 -15.54
C LYS A 153 9.20 12.09 -14.52
N ASP A 154 8.25 11.24 -14.16
CA ASP A 154 7.23 11.56 -13.17
C ASP A 154 7.88 11.66 -11.76
N ASP A 155 8.81 10.77 -11.43
CA ASP A 155 9.57 10.80 -10.18
C ASP A 155 10.45 12.05 -10.05
N PHE A 156 11.15 12.41 -11.13
CA PHE A 156 11.93 13.64 -11.21
C PHE A 156 11.05 14.88 -11.03
N ALA A 157 9.87 14.92 -11.67
CA ALA A 157 8.93 16.02 -11.51
C ALA A 157 8.38 16.13 -10.08
N LEU A 158 8.22 15.01 -9.36
CA LEU A 158 7.84 15.02 -7.94
C LEU A 158 8.96 15.59 -7.06
N ASP A 159 10.21 15.28 -7.39
CA ASP A 159 11.39 15.81 -6.69
C ASP A 159 11.49 17.33 -6.85
N GLU A 160 11.42 17.82 -8.09
CA GLU A 160 11.43 19.25 -8.44
C GLU A 160 10.27 20.00 -7.78
N ALA A 161 9.12 19.35 -7.64
CA ALA A 161 7.95 19.91 -6.95
C ALA A 161 8.06 19.88 -5.41
N GLY A 162 9.14 19.34 -4.84
CA GLY A 162 9.33 19.21 -3.39
C GLY A 162 8.36 18.23 -2.72
N LYS A 163 7.81 17.27 -3.48
CA LYS A 163 6.81 16.30 -2.99
C LYS A 163 7.43 15.01 -2.45
N LEU A 164 8.74 14.85 -2.57
CA LEU A 164 9.47 13.72 -2.01
C LEU A 164 9.96 14.03 -0.58
N PRO A 165 9.97 13.03 0.32
CA PRO A 165 10.51 13.20 1.67
C PRO A 165 11.95 13.73 1.69
N ALA A 166 12.25 14.60 2.66
CA ALA A 166 13.54 15.28 2.75
C ALA A 166 14.72 14.32 3.01
N ASP A 167 14.46 13.19 3.66
CA ASP A 167 15.43 12.14 4.01
C ASP A 167 15.59 11.06 2.93
N LEU A 168 14.80 11.12 1.85
CA LEU A 168 14.94 10.20 0.73
C LEU A 168 16.24 10.51 -0.03
N LYS A 169 17.10 9.50 -0.19
CA LYS A 169 18.27 9.55 -1.07
C LYS A 169 17.81 9.53 -2.54
N ARG A 170 18.41 10.40 -3.38
CA ARG A 170 17.90 10.73 -4.73
C ARG A 170 18.99 10.68 -5.81
N GLY A 171 20.02 9.86 -5.64
CA GLY A 171 21.10 9.72 -6.62
C GLY A 171 20.56 9.31 -8.00
N VAL A 172 19.53 8.45 -8.04
CA VAL A 172 18.86 8.03 -9.28
C VAL A 172 18.09 9.12 -10.00
N LEU A 173 17.79 10.24 -9.33
CA LEU A 173 17.11 11.40 -9.92
C LEU A 173 18.09 12.53 -10.28
N SER A 174 19.40 12.34 -10.06
CA SER A 174 20.40 13.28 -10.53
C SER A 174 20.60 13.17 -12.05
N GLU A 175 20.96 14.29 -12.70
CA GLU A 175 21.19 14.34 -14.16
C GLU A 175 22.24 13.30 -14.59
N ASP A 176 23.29 13.12 -13.79
CA ASP A 176 24.48 12.36 -14.18
C ASP A 176 24.61 10.97 -13.50
N GLY A 177 23.84 10.68 -12.43
CA GLY A 177 24.09 9.52 -11.57
C GLY A 177 24.00 8.18 -12.30
N ILE A 178 22.87 7.92 -12.96
CA ILE A 178 22.66 6.68 -13.73
C ILE A 178 23.49 6.70 -15.01
N TYR A 179 23.54 7.83 -15.71
CA TYR A 179 24.29 7.97 -16.96
C TYR A 179 25.77 7.62 -16.79
N ASN A 180 26.46 8.24 -15.83
CA ASN A 180 27.88 8.01 -15.57
C ASN A 180 28.15 6.54 -15.17
N MET A 181 27.23 5.94 -14.40
CA MET A 181 27.35 4.53 -14.00
C MET A 181 27.26 3.61 -15.22
N LEU A 182 26.29 3.82 -16.10
CA LEU A 182 26.09 3.02 -17.32
C LEU A 182 27.25 3.19 -18.30
N GLU A 183 27.78 4.41 -18.46
CA GLU A 183 28.95 4.68 -19.31
C GLU A 183 30.18 3.93 -18.80
N ARG A 184 30.50 4.07 -17.50
CA ARG A 184 31.61 3.35 -16.88
C ARG A 184 31.46 1.84 -16.97
N TYR A 185 30.24 1.32 -16.83
CA TYR A 185 29.97 -0.10 -16.96
C TYR A 185 30.26 -0.61 -18.38
N LYS A 186 29.84 0.14 -19.39
CA LYS A 186 30.11 -0.16 -20.79
C LYS A 186 31.62 -0.15 -21.09
N GLU A 187 32.33 0.89 -20.65
CA GLU A 187 33.79 0.99 -20.82
C GLU A 187 34.53 -0.20 -20.21
N LEU A 188 34.10 -0.65 -19.02
CA LEU A 188 34.68 -1.81 -18.37
C LEU A 188 34.44 -3.09 -19.19
N LEU A 189 33.21 -3.32 -19.67
CA LEU A 189 32.92 -4.48 -20.51
C LEU A 189 33.71 -4.48 -21.82
N ASP A 190 33.78 -3.32 -22.50
CA ASP A 190 34.53 -3.15 -23.74
C ASP A 190 36.04 -3.36 -23.55
N SER A 191 36.56 -3.25 -22.33
CA SER A 191 37.98 -3.49 -22.01
C SER A 191 38.36 -4.96 -21.79
N ILE A 192 37.37 -5.84 -21.72
CA ILE A 192 37.52 -7.27 -21.38
C ILE A 192 37.27 -8.18 -22.60
N ASP A 193 36.62 -7.66 -23.65
CA ASP A 193 36.43 -8.31 -24.96
C ASP A 193 37.64 -8.10 -25.89
#